data_AF-A7WLY2-F1
#
_entry.id   AF-A7WLY2-F1
#
_cell.length_a   1.000
_cell.length_b   1.000
_cell.length_c   1.000
_cell.angle_alpha   90.00
_cell.angle_beta   90.00
_cell.angle_gamma   90.00
#
_symmetry.space_group_name_H-M   'P 1'
#
loop_
_entity.id
_entity.type
_entity.pdbx_description
1 polymer ?
#
loop_
_entity_poly.entity_id
_entity_poly.type
_entity_poly.pdbx_seq_one_letter_code
_entity_poly.pdbx_strand_id
1 'polypeptide(L)'
;WTMVAGGGASVVYADTIADLAGVEDLANYGEYSGGPTESETQFYAETIFDLMTRYEDERGKILIIGGAIANFTDVAKTFTGIIKALDKYADE
;
A
#
# COMPACT_ATOMS: atom_id res chain seq x y z
N TRP A 1 0.50 -7.03 3.69
CA TRP A 1 0.83 -6.16 2.55
C TRP A 1 0.86 -4.72 3.01
N THR A 2 1.75 -3.92 2.44
CA THR A 2 1.91 -2.50 2.80
C THR A 2 1.94 -1.62 1.55
N MET A 3 1.20 -0.50 1.60
CA MET A 3 1.24 0.58 0.62
C MET A 3 1.39 1.90 1.39
N VAL A 4 2.63 2.31 1.61
CA VAL A 4 2.95 3.39 2.57
C VAL A 4 3.50 4.62 1.86
N ALA A 5 2.96 5.79 2.19
CA ALA A 5 3.45 7.07 1.68
C ALA A 5 4.69 7.54 2.45
N GLY A 6 5.82 7.71 1.73
CA GLY A 6 7.07 8.23 2.27
C GLY A 6 8.04 7.17 2.78
N GLY A 7 9.30 7.23 2.32
CA GLY A 7 10.33 6.24 2.66
C GLY A 7 10.68 6.13 4.15
N GLY A 8 10.61 7.23 4.92
CA GLY A 8 10.81 7.14 6.37
C GLY A 8 9.65 6.44 7.08
N ALA A 9 8.42 6.69 6.63
CA ALA A 9 7.24 6.04 7.18
C ALA A 9 7.22 4.54 6.83
N SER A 10 7.57 4.16 5.61
CA SER A 10 7.56 2.74 5.20
C SER A 10 8.48 1.88 6.05
N VAL A 11 9.65 2.39 6.46
CA VAL A 11 10.55 1.72 7.40
C VAL A 11 9.88 1.54 8.77
N VAL A 12 9.30 2.61 9.32
CA VAL A 12 8.63 2.55 10.65
C VAL A 12 7.46 1.57 10.65
N TYR A 13 6.65 1.54 9.58
CA TYR A 13 5.58 0.56 9.44
C TYR A 13 6.12 -0.88 9.36
N ALA A 14 7.17 -1.11 8.57
CA ALA A 14 7.79 -2.44 8.45
C ALA A 14 8.37 -2.93 9.79
N ASP A 15 9.09 -2.07 10.51
CA ASP A 15 9.62 -2.37 11.85
C ASP A 15 8.49 -2.72 12.83
N THR A 16 7.42 -1.92 12.83
CA THR A 16 6.26 -2.15 13.72
C THR A 16 5.56 -3.47 13.41
N ILE A 17 5.42 -3.83 12.13
CA ILE A 17 4.84 -5.11 11.71
C ILE A 17 5.75 -6.26 12.14
N ALA A 18 7.06 -6.15 11.92
CA ALA A 18 8.03 -7.16 12.31
C ALA A 18 8.02 -7.41 13.84
N ASP A 19 7.89 -6.35 14.63
CA ASP A 19 7.84 -6.41 16.09
C ASP A 19 6.53 -7.02 16.64
N LEU A 20 5.38 -6.73 16.01
CA LEU A 20 4.07 -7.11 16.54
C LEU A 20 3.48 -8.38 15.92
N ALA A 21 3.69 -8.59 14.62
CA ALA A 21 3.11 -9.69 13.85
C ALA A 21 4.17 -10.71 13.36
N GLY A 22 5.45 -10.37 13.44
CA GLY A 22 6.55 -11.19 12.93
C GLY A 22 6.86 -10.90 11.46
N VAL A 23 8.13 -11.07 11.09
CA VAL A 23 8.65 -10.75 9.74
C VAL A 23 8.12 -11.69 8.66
N GLU A 24 7.77 -12.93 9.01
CA GLU A 24 7.33 -13.95 8.05
C GLU A 24 5.98 -13.59 7.39
N ASP A 25 5.15 -12.79 8.05
CA ASP A 25 3.86 -12.31 7.51
C ASP A 25 3.98 -10.97 6.75
N LEU A 26 5.20 -10.39 6.64
CA LEU A 26 5.46 -9.17 5.87
C LEU A 26 5.66 -9.50 4.38
N ALA A 27 4.57 -9.45 3.61
CA ALA A 27 4.58 -9.79 2.18
C ALA A 27 5.43 -8.89 1.28
N ASN A 28 5.61 -7.61 1.62
CA ASN A 28 6.35 -6.66 0.80
C ASN A 28 6.91 -5.48 1.63
N TYR A 29 7.93 -4.83 1.08
CA TYR A 29 8.43 -3.53 1.53
C TYR A 29 8.51 -2.59 0.32
N GLY A 30 7.93 -1.40 0.44
CA GLY A 30 7.89 -0.41 -0.63
C GLY A 30 7.22 0.88 -0.18
N GLU A 31 7.36 1.91 -0.99
CA GLU A 31 6.82 3.24 -0.71
C GLU A 31 6.39 3.95 -1.99
N TYR A 32 5.51 4.94 -1.82
CA TYR A 32 5.28 5.98 -2.83
C TYR A 32 5.50 7.36 -2.20
N SER A 33 6.22 8.25 -2.88
CA SER A 33 6.52 9.60 -2.38
C SER A 33 6.85 10.55 -3.53
N GLY A 34 7.23 11.80 -3.24
CA GLY A 34 7.59 12.76 -4.28
C GLY A 34 6.41 13.48 -4.95
N GLY A 35 5.19 13.29 -4.43
CA GLY A 35 3.99 13.91 -4.99
C GLY A 35 3.53 13.25 -6.29
N PRO A 36 3.28 11.93 -6.29
CA PRO A 36 2.88 11.22 -7.49
C PRO A 36 1.51 11.69 -8.00
N THR A 37 1.29 11.46 -9.28
CA THR A 37 0.01 11.68 -9.92
C THR A 37 -1.01 10.60 -9.52
N GLU A 38 -2.27 10.86 -9.84
CA GLU A 38 -3.37 9.91 -9.61
C GLU A 38 -3.14 8.60 -10.39
N SER A 39 -2.73 8.69 -11.66
CA SER A 39 -2.46 7.53 -12.52
C SER A 39 -1.24 6.73 -12.06
N GLU A 40 -0.19 7.39 -11.58
CA GLU A 40 0.97 6.69 -11.00
C GLU A 40 0.57 5.96 -9.72
N THR A 41 -0.24 6.59 -8.86
CA THR A 41 -0.72 5.96 -7.63
C THR A 41 -1.68 4.81 -7.93
N GLN A 42 -2.57 4.97 -8.91
CA GLN A 42 -3.44 3.89 -9.38
C GLN A 42 -2.62 2.70 -9.89
N PHE A 43 -1.66 2.93 -10.79
CA PHE A 43 -0.80 1.87 -11.33
C PHE A 43 -0.02 1.12 -10.23
N TYR A 44 0.50 1.86 -9.25
CA TYR A 44 1.17 1.27 -8.10
C TYR A 44 0.22 0.40 -7.25
N ALA A 45 -0.98 0.91 -6.97
CA ALA A 45 -2.00 0.18 -6.21
C ALA A 45 -2.48 -1.09 -6.96
N GLU A 46 -2.74 -1.01 -8.26
CA GLU A 46 -3.12 -2.15 -9.10
C GLU A 46 -2.03 -3.24 -9.08
N THR A 47 -0.75 -2.85 -9.07
CA THR A 47 0.36 -3.82 -8.95
C THR A 47 0.34 -4.55 -7.60
N ILE A 48 0.04 -3.85 -6.50
CA ILE A 48 -0.10 -4.47 -5.18
C ILE A 48 -1.32 -5.40 -5.16
N PHE A 49 -2.44 -4.98 -5.77
CA PHE A 49 -3.66 -5.77 -5.82
C PHE A 49 -3.47 -7.05 -6.64
N ASP A 50 -2.89 -6.96 -7.83
CA ASP A 50 -2.50 -8.13 -8.63
C ASP A 50 -1.65 -9.13 -7.82
N LEU A 51 -0.65 -8.64 -7.09
CA LEU A 51 0.24 -9.51 -6.32
C LEU A 51 -0.47 -10.14 -5.12
N MET A 52 -1.35 -9.41 -4.43
CA MET A 52 -2.04 -9.92 -3.25
C MET A 52 -3.19 -10.87 -3.57
N THR A 53 -3.75 -10.85 -4.80
CA THR A 53 -4.88 -11.71 -5.20
C THR A 53 -4.48 -12.98 -5.97
N ARG A 54 -3.19 -13.24 -6.22
CA ARG A 54 -2.75 -14.45 -6.98
C ARG A 54 -3.09 -15.81 -6.35
N TYR A 55 -3.36 -15.84 -5.05
CA TYR A 55 -3.73 -17.03 -4.30
C TYR A 55 -4.46 -16.63 -3.02
N GLU A 56 -5.28 -17.50 -2.46
CA GLU A 56 -5.94 -17.27 -1.17
C GLU A 56 -5.05 -17.68 0.01
N ASP A 57 -5.14 -16.97 1.13
CA ASP A 57 -4.57 -17.37 2.43
C ASP A 57 -5.74 -17.71 3.36
N GLU A 58 -5.69 -18.86 4.03
CA GLU A 58 -6.75 -19.36 4.92
C GLU A 58 -7.06 -18.41 6.10
N ARG A 59 -6.09 -17.57 6.47
CA ARG A 59 -6.20 -16.56 7.53
C ARG A 59 -6.81 -15.25 7.02
N GLY A 60 -7.00 -15.12 5.71
CA GLY A 60 -7.24 -13.85 5.03
C GLY A 60 -5.96 -13.03 4.88
N LYS A 61 -6.06 -11.89 4.17
CA LYS A 61 -4.94 -10.98 3.92
C LYS A 61 -5.27 -9.58 4.39
N ILE A 62 -4.25 -8.88 4.91
CA ILE A 62 -4.37 -7.49 5.35
C ILE A 62 -3.50 -6.60 4.47
N LEU A 63 -4.07 -5.47 4.06
CA LEU A 63 -3.38 -4.37 3.42
C LEU A 63 -3.37 -3.15 4.35
N ILE A 64 -2.18 -2.65 4.65
CA ILE A 64 -2.00 -1.42 5.42
C ILE A 64 -1.69 -0.28 4.45
N ILE A 65 -2.64 0.64 4.31
CA ILE A 65 -2.48 1.89 3.55
C ILE A 65 -2.23 3.00 4.56
N GLY A 66 -0.98 3.46 4.62
CA GLY A 66 -0.54 4.38 5.67
C GLY A 66 0.47 5.40 5.16
N GLY A 67 0.99 6.22 6.06
CA GLY A 67 2.01 7.22 5.73
C GLY A 67 2.20 8.23 6.85
N ALA A 68 3.25 9.04 6.73
CA ALA A 68 3.43 10.23 7.56
C ALA A 68 2.56 11.40 7.04
N ILE A 69 2.50 12.48 7.82
CA ILE A 69 1.87 13.73 7.37
C ILE A 69 2.68 14.28 6.19
N ALA A 70 2.05 14.37 5.02
CA ALA A 70 2.72 14.80 3.80
C ALA A 70 2.98 16.32 3.80
N ASN A 71 4.17 16.71 3.29
CA ASN A 71 4.52 18.13 3.14
C ASN A 71 3.96 18.75 1.84
N PHE A 72 3.92 17.99 0.74
CA PHE A 72 3.58 18.49 -0.59
C PHE A 72 2.78 17.50 -1.44
N THR A 73 2.56 16.26 -0.98
CA THR A 73 1.73 15.28 -1.68
C THR A 73 0.26 15.65 -1.52
N ASP A 74 -0.48 15.65 -2.63
CA ASP A 74 -1.93 15.78 -2.62
C ASP A 74 -2.57 14.44 -2.22
N VAL A 75 -3.05 14.37 -0.97
CA VAL A 75 -3.66 13.17 -0.41
C VAL A 75 -4.96 12.80 -1.14
N ALA A 76 -5.76 13.79 -1.54
CA ALA A 76 -7.01 13.52 -2.25
C ALA A 76 -6.73 12.89 -3.63
N LYS A 77 -5.75 13.43 -4.35
CA LYS A 77 -5.34 12.90 -5.66
C LYS A 77 -4.76 11.48 -5.58
N THR A 78 -3.87 11.23 -4.62
CA THR A 78 -3.30 9.88 -4.43
C THR A 78 -4.35 8.87 -4.00
N PHE A 79 -5.23 9.21 -3.05
CA PHE A 79 -6.30 8.31 -2.64
C PHE A 79 -7.34 8.08 -3.73
N THR A 80 -7.59 9.06 -4.61
CA THR A 80 -8.45 8.84 -5.79
C THR A 80 -7.89 7.74 -6.69
N GLY A 81 -6.58 7.71 -6.91
CA GLY A 81 -5.92 6.63 -7.67
C GLY A 81 -6.06 5.27 -6.99
N ILE A 82 -5.88 5.21 -5.67
CA ILE A 82 -6.05 3.99 -4.87
C ILE A 82 -7.50 3.48 -4.94
N ILE A 83 -8.48 4.37 -4.80
CA ILE A 83 -9.91 4.02 -4.85
C ILE A 83 -10.26 3.44 -6.23
N LYS A 84 -9.78 4.05 -7.31
CA LYS A 84 -9.99 3.51 -8.67
C LYS A 84 -9.41 2.11 -8.84
N ALA A 85 -8.23 1.85 -8.27
CA ALA A 85 -7.67 0.50 -8.26
C ALA A 85 -8.53 -0.47 -7.43
N LEU A 86 -9.06 -0.04 -6.28
CA LEU A 86 -9.93 -0.88 -5.44
C LEU A 86 -11.22 -1.23 -6.18
N ASP A 87 -11.88 -0.25 -6.80
CA ASP A 87 -13.10 -0.45 -7.58
C ASP A 87 -12.89 -1.43 -8.73
N LYS A 88 -11.70 -1.39 -9.36
CA LYS A 88 -11.34 -2.32 -10.44
C LYS A 88 -11.16 -3.76 -9.97
N TYR A 89 -10.59 -3.96 -8.77
CA TYR A 89 -10.27 -5.28 -8.20
C TYR A 89 -11.35 -5.80 -7.23
N ALA A 90 -12.44 -5.06 -7.01
CA ALA A 90 -13.46 -5.43 -6.03
C ALA A 90 -14.21 -6.74 -6.35
N ASP A 91 -14.33 -7.05 -7.65
CA ASP A 91 -15.06 -8.21 -8.17
C ASP A 91 -14.15 -9.27 -8.81
N GLU A 92 -12.82 -9.09 -8.74
CA GLU A 92 -11.83 -10.10 -9.18
C GLU A 92 -11.63 -11.19 -8.12
#